data_AF-A0AA96Y7D0-F1
#
_entry.id   AF-A0AA96Y7D0-F1
#
_cell.length_a   1.000
_cell.length_b   1.000
_cell.length_c   1.000
_cell.angle_alpha   90.00
_cell.angle_beta   90.00
_cell.angle_gamma   90.00
#
_symmetry.space_group_name_H-M   'P 1'
#
loop_
_entity.id
_entity.type
_entity.pdbx_description
1 polymer ?
#
loop_
_entity_poly.entity_id
_entity_poly.type
_entity_poly.pdbx_seq_one_letter_code
_entity_poly.pdbx_strand_id
1 'polypeptide(L)'
;MPEDTNASAAQFQNRPSAIEALRLERTQLTQDELAIRCGIPRSTYQRWIAGKTEAKLSLLQLKALCRELGIERIDELPDDFAPS
;
A
#
# COMPACT_ATOMS: atom_id res chain seq x y z
N MET A 1 -44.02 -8.05 -3.43
CA MET A 1 -43.56 -8.61 -2.15
C MET A 1 -42.11 -9.04 -2.35
N PRO A 2 -41.20 -8.75 -1.41
CA PRO A 2 -40.43 -7.51 -1.32
C PRO A 2 -38.95 -7.67 -1.74
N GLU A 3 -38.27 -6.53 -1.75
CA GLU A 3 -36.84 -6.34 -1.96
C GLU A 3 -36.01 -7.00 -0.85
N ASP A 4 -34.92 -7.68 -1.21
CA ASP A 4 -33.78 -7.90 -0.33
C ASP A 4 -32.49 -7.63 -1.13
N THR A 5 -32.22 -6.34 -1.30
CA THR A 5 -30.86 -5.79 -1.24
C THR A 5 -30.23 -6.27 0.06
N ASN A 6 -29.17 -7.09 0.04
CA ASN A 6 -28.02 -7.00 0.95
C ASN A 6 -27.04 -8.18 0.78
N ALA A 7 -26.02 -8.06 -0.09
CA ALA A 7 -24.87 -8.98 -0.04
C ALA A 7 -23.56 -8.42 -0.64
N SER A 8 -23.36 -7.09 -0.66
CA SER A 8 -22.15 -6.49 -1.28
C SER A 8 -21.18 -5.83 -0.30
N ALA A 9 -21.38 -5.95 1.02
CA ALA A 9 -20.52 -5.31 2.02
C ALA A 9 -19.33 -6.17 2.49
N ALA A 10 -19.32 -7.48 2.19
CA ALA A 10 -18.35 -8.43 2.79
C ALA A 10 -17.07 -8.67 1.96
N GLN A 11 -16.95 -8.10 0.76
CA GLN A 11 -15.86 -8.41 -0.18
C GLN A 11 -14.66 -7.45 -0.12
N PHE A 12 -14.77 -6.34 0.63
CA PHE A 12 -13.72 -5.29 0.67
C PHE A 12 -12.61 -5.53 1.71
N GLN A 13 -12.73 -6.53 2.59
CA GLN A 13 -11.75 -6.73 3.68
C GLN A 13 -10.50 -7.55 3.30
N ASN A 14 -10.38 -8.01 2.05
CA ASN A 14 -9.29 -8.93 1.65
C ASN A 14 -8.42 -8.44 0.49
N ARG A 15 -8.60 -7.21 -0.01
CA ARG A 15 -7.74 -6.67 -1.06
C ARG A 15 -6.51 -6.00 -0.43
N PRO A 16 -5.29 -6.39 -0.82
CA PRO A 16 -4.10 -5.71 -0.36
C PRO A 16 -4.10 -4.26 -0.88
N SER A 17 -3.62 -3.34 -0.06
CA SER A 17 -3.34 -1.96 -0.53
C SER A 17 -2.36 -1.94 -1.69
N ALA A 18 -2.40 -0.89 -2.51
CA ALA A 18 -1.53 -0.76 -3.69
C ALA A 18 -0.03 -0.98 -3.38
N ILE A 19 0.47 -0.39 -2.29
CA ILE A 19 1.87 -0.58 -1.86
C ILE A 19 2.19 -2.02 -1.45
N GLU A 20 1.22 -2.73 -0.88
CA GLU A 20 1.39 -4.09 -0.41
C GLU A 20 1.32 -5.09 -1.58
N ALA A 21 0.46 -4.83 -2.56
CA ALA A 21 0.46 -5.55 -3.83
C ALA A 21 1.83 -5.42 -4.52
N LEU A 22 2.35 -4.19 -4.67
CA LEU A 22 3.66 -3.94 -5.26
C LEU A 22 4.80 -4.63 -4.50
N ARG A 23 4.77 -4.60 -3.16
CA ARG A 23 5.77 -5.30 -2.33
C ARG A 23 5.75 -6.81 -2.60
N LEU A 24 4.57 -7.41 -2.61
CA LEU A 24 4.39 -8.85 -2.83
C LEU A 24 4.76 -9.28 -4.26
N GLU A 25 4.45 -8.46 -5.25
CA GLU A 25 4.67 -8.76 -6.67
C GLU A 25 6.12 -8.54 -7.11
N ARG A 26 6.78 -7.52 -6.56
CA ARG A 26 8.08 -7.04 -7.08
C ARG A 26 9.26 -7.29 -6.15
N THR A 27 9.00 -7.74 -4.92
CA THR A 27 10.05 -7.93 -3.91
C THR A 27 9.86 -9.22 -3.13
N GLN A 28 10.91 -9.65 -2.44
CA GLN A 28 10.84 -10.71 -1.41
C GLN A 28 10.92 -10.12 0.01
N LEU A 29 10.85 -8.79 0.13
CA LEU A 29 11.00 -8.10 1.41
C LEU A 29 9.74 -8.27 2.25
N THR A 30 9.91 -8.50 3.54
CA THR A 30 8.84 -8.34 4.53
C THR A 30 8.41 -6.88 4.64
N GLN A 31 7.24 -6.62 5.25
CA GLN A 31 6.78 -5.26 5.53
C GLN A 31 7.82 -4.45 6.32
N ASP A 32 8.49 -5.09 7.28
CA ASP A 32 9.51 -4.46 8.11
C ASP A 32 10.76 -4.11 7.33
N GLU A 33 11.26 -5.04 6.52
CA GLU A 33 12.45 -4.81 5.71
C GLU A 33 12.21 -3.68 4.71
N LEU A 34 11.07 -3.68 4.02
CA LEU A 34 10.72 -2.59 3.10
C LEU A 34 10.65 -1.25 3.85
N ALA A 35 9.94 -1.19 4.97
CA ALA A 35 9.79 0.02 5.76
C ALA A 35 11.16 0.55 6.24
N ILE A 36 12.01 -0.32 6.79
CA ILE A 36 13.37 0.03 7.25
C ILE A 36 14.22 0.55 6.10
N ARG A 37 14.24 -0.14 4.95
CA ARG A 37 15.02 0.30 3.77
C ARG A 37 14.54 1.64 3.21
N CYS A 38 13.26 1.92 3.34
CA CYS A 38 12.68 3.20 2.92
C CYS A 38 12.82 4.30 3.97
N GLY A 39 13.35 4.02 5.16
CA GLY A 39 13.43 4.98 6.27
C GLY A 39 12.05 5.38 6.82
N ILE A 40 11.10 4.44 6.81
CA ILE A 40 9.72 4.63 7.25
C ILE A 40 9.50 3.81 8.53
N PRO A 41 8.91 4.39 9.59
CA PRO A 41 8.53 3.61 10.76
C PRO A 41 7.53 2.52 10.40
N ARG A 42 7.73 1.29 10.90
CA ARG A 42 6.81 0.15 10.68
C ARG A 42 5.35 0.51 10.97
N SER A 43 5.12 1.23 12.07
CA SER A 43 3.78 1.67 12.49
C SER A 43 3.13 2.60 11.46
N THR A 44 3.91 3.46 10.80
CA THR A 44 3.42 4.34 9.72
C THR A 44 3.05 3.53 8.49
N TYR A 45 3.92 2.60 8.07
CA TYR A 45 3.64 1.69 6.95
C TYR A 45 2.36 0.87 7.19
N GLN A 46 2.21 0.29 8.39
CA GLN A 46 1.02 -0.47 8.77
C GLN A 46 -0.27 0.37 8.75
N ARG A 47 -0.18 1.67 9.08
CA ARG A 47 -1.33 2.57 8.98
C ARG A 47 -1.71 2.88 7.54
N TRP A 48 -0.75 2.94 6.62
CA TRP A 48 -1.02 3.14 5.18
C TRP A 48 -1.76 1.94 4.60
N ILE A 49 -1.24 0.73 4.78
CA ILE A 49 -1.87 -0.48 4.24
C ILE A 49 -3.25 -0.76 4.85
N ALA A 50 -3.51 -0.24 6.05
CA ALA A 50 -4.81 -0.31 6.72
C ALA A 50 -5.75 0.85 6.35
N GLY A 51 -5.34 1.78 5.48
CA GLY A 51 -6.13 2.96 5.09
C GLY A 51 -6.38 3.97 6.21
N LYS A 52 -5.61 3.90 7.32
CA LYS A 52 -5.81 4.74 8.52
C LYS A 52 -5.19 6.12 8.41
N THR A 53 -4.33 6.35 7.43
CA THR A 53 -3.71 7.65 7.16
C THR A 53 -3.24 7.71 5.73
N GLU A 54 -3.30 8.91 5.16
CA GLU A 54 -2.67 9.22 3.89
C GLU A 54 -1.14 9.08 3.98
N ALA A 55 -0.53 8.63 2.89
CA ALA A 55 0.91 8.50 2.78
C ALA A 55 1.58 9.86 2.60
N LYS A 56 2.44 10.21 3.56
CA LYS A 56 3.26 11.42 3.51
C LYS A 56 4.72 11.02 3.59
N LEU A 57 5.38 11.07 2.44
CA LEU A 57 6.79 10.71 2.27
C LEU A 57 7.61 11.98 2.00
N SER A 58 8.81 12.05 2.57
CA SER A 58 9.85 12.93 2.04
C SER A 58 10.35 12.43 0.69
N LEU A 59 10.99 13.30 -0.10
CA LEU A 59 11.55 12.92 -1.40
C LEU A 59 12.58 11.78 -1.30
N LEU A 60 13.35 11.72 -0.21
CA LEU A 60 14.30 10.64 0.02
C LEU A 60 13.60 9.29 0.21
N GLN A 61 12.55 9.27 1.04
CA GLN A 61 11.77 8.05 1.31
C GLN A 61 11.01 7.61 0.05
N LEU A 62 10.48 8.55 -0.72
CA LEU A 62 9.83 8.25 -2.00
C LEU A 62 10.82 7.60 -2.99
N LYS A 63 12.01 8.18 -3.15
CA LYS A 63 13.06 7.61 -4.01
C LYS A 63 13.52 6.23 -3.54
N ALA A 64 13.62 6.02 -2.23
CA ALA A 64 13.95 4.71 -1.67
C ALA A 64 12.84 3.70 -1.97
N LEU A 65 11.58 4.08 -1.77
CA LEU A 65 10.43 3.24 -2.06
C LEU A 65 10.36 2.85 -3.54
N CYS A 66 10.48 3.82 -4.45
CA CYS A 66 10.51 3.53 -5.89
C CYS A 66 11.64 2.57 -6.25
N ARG A 67 12.82 2.73 -5.65
CA ARG A 67 13.96 1.84 -5.89
C ARG A 67 13.70 0.41 -5.42
N GLU A 68 13.21 0.24 -4.19
CA GLU A 68 12.95 -1.10 -3.65
C GLU A 68 11.77 -1.79 -4.36
N LEU A 69 10.77 -1.02 -4.81
CA LEU A 69 9.62 -1.54 -5.56
C LEU A 69 9.84 -1.63 -7.07
N GLY A 70 11.03 -1.27 -7.58
CA GLY A 70 11.31 -1.27 -9.01
C GLY A 70 10.37 -0.37 -9.83
N ILE A 71 9.99 0.78 -9.28
CA ILE A 71 9.20 1.81 -9.98
C ILE A 71 10.16 2.76 -10.67
N GLU A 72 10.23 2.69 -11.99
CA GLU A 72 11.15 3.49 -12.79
C GLU A 72 10.50 4.77 -13.35
N ARG A 73 9.17 4.78 -13.49
CA ARG A 73 8.42 5.89 -14.06
C ARG A 73 7.37 6.44 -13.11
N ILE A 74 7.05 7.72 -13.25
CA ILE A 74 6.12 8.43 -12.37
C ILE A 74 4.69 7.90 -12.52
N ASP A 75 4.27 7.55 -13.73
CA ASP A 75 2.93 7.03 -14.05
C ASP A 75 2.67 5.62 -13.50
N GLU A 76 3.71 4.92 -13.03
CA GLU A 76 3.59 3.64 -12.35
C GLU A 76 3.42 3.78 -10.83
N LEU A 77 3.64 4.98 -10.27
CA LEU A 77 3.37 5.20 -8.86
C LEU A 77 1.86 5.15 -8.63
N PRO A 78 1.40 4.45 -7.58
CA PRO A 78 0.00 4.50 -7.22
C PRO A 78 -0.33 5.87 -6.63
N ASP A 79 -1.54 6.36 -6.91
CA ASP A 79 -2.04 7.65 -6.43
C ASP A 79 -2.20 7.67 -4.90
N ASP A 80 -2.49 6.51 -4.30
CA ASP A 80 -2.52 6.30 -2.87
C ASP A 80 -1.97 4.91 -2.47
N PHE A 81 -1.75 4.73 -1.17
CA PHE A 81 -1.33 3.45 -0.59
C PHE A 81 -2.43 2.78 0.24
N ALA A 82 -3.69 3.20 0.06
CA ALA A 82 -4.81 2.64 0.78
C ALA A 82 -5.29 1.34 0.10
N PRO A 83 -6.05 0.49 0.80
CA PRO A 83 -6.79 -0.62 0.18
C PRO A 83 -7.91 -0.08 -0.73
N SER A 84 -8.02 -0.67 -1.94
CA SER A 84 -9.00 -0.33 -2.98
C SER A 84 -9.89 -1.52 -3.40
#